data_AF-A0A9W6Q0J3-F1
#
_entry.id   AF-A0A9W6Q0J3-F1
#
_cell.length_a   1.000
_cell.length_b   1.000
_cell.length_c   1.000
_cell.angle_alpha   90.00
_cell.angle_beta   90.00
_cell.angle_gamma   90.00
#
_symmetry.space_group_name_H-M   'P 1'
#
loop_
_entity.id
_entity.type
_entity.pdbx_description
1 polymer ?
#
loop_
_entity_poly.entity_id
_entity_poly.type
_entity_poly.pdbx_seq_one_letter_code
_entity_poly.pdbx_strand_id
1 'polypeptide(L)' 'MTGSTLERKKKVTPEQEQAIAELKEMFPDGSFIVSNRGRYWGFLPPPGANPLRIDADADTPEELSEKLRAALRQVS' A
#
# COMPACT_ATOMS: atom_id res chain seq x y z
N MET A 1 -11.83 11.08 -39.62
CA MET A 1 -10.74 11.69 -38.83
C MET A 1 -10.53 10.84 -37.59
N THR A 2 -9.42 10.13 -37.57
CA THR A 2 -8.94 9.26 -36.48
C THR A 2 -8.49 10.10 -35.29
N GLY A 3 -9.04 9.82 -34.12
CA GLY A 3 -8.68 10.49 -32.87
C GLY A 3 -9.14 9.69 -31.66
N SER A 4 -8.99 8.37 -31.69
CA SER A 4 -9.12 7.56 -30.47
C SER A 4 -7.88 7.82 -29.61
N THR A 5 -7.92 8.89 -28.82
CA THR A 5 -7.00 9.13 -27.72
C THR A 5 -7.17 7.96 -26.76
N LEU A 6 -6.34 6.93 -26.94
CA LEU A 6 -6.02 5.96 -25.91
C LEU A 6 -5.34 6.74 -24.80
N GLU A 7 -6.14 7.36 -23.93
CA GLU A 7 -5.73 7.69 -22.59
C GLU A 7 -5.29 6.37 -21.95
N ARG A 8 -4.01 6.05 -22.08
CA ARG A 8 -3.34 5.11 -21.19
C ARG A 8 -3.32 5.76 -19.81
N LYS A 9 -4.49 5.87 -19.16
CA LYS A 9 -4.54 5.98 -17.71
C LYS A 9 -3.72 4.80 -17.22
N LYS A 10 -2.62 5.08 -16.51
CA LYS A 10 -1.98 4.13 -15.60
C LYS A 10 -3.08 3.63 -14.66
N LYS A 11 -3.82 2.61 -15.08
CA LYS A 11 -4.95 2.08 -14.32
C LYS A 11 -4.33 1.14 -13.31
N VAL A 12 -4.28 1.62 -12.07
CA VAL A 12 -4.37 0.72 -10.92
C VAL A 12 -5.56 -0.20 -11.21
N THR A 13 -5.36 -1.50 -11.11
CA THR A 13 -6.44 -2.47 -11.42
C THR A 13 -7.46 -2.45 -10.28
N PRO A 14 -8.73 -2.79 -10.53
CA PRO A 14 -9.74 -2.90 -9.48
C PRO A 14 -9.30 -3.83 -8.32
N GLU A 15 -8.57 -4.90 -8.64
CA GLU A 15 -7.96 -5.80 -7.66
C GLU A 15 -6.95 -5.08 -6.76
N GLN A 16 -6.11 -4.21 -7.33
CA GLN A 16 -5.15 -3.42 -6.56
C GLN A 16 -5.85 -2.36 -5.69
N GLU A 17 -6.94 -1.76 -6.18
CA GLU A 17 -7.75 -0.83 -5.38
C GLU A 17 -8.40 -1.55 -4.20
N GLN A 18 -8.93 -2.76 -4.42
CA GLN A 18 -9.51 -3.60 -3.38
C GLN A 18 -8.47 -4.01 -2.34
N ALA A 19 -7.30 -4.47 -2.79
CA ALA A 19 -6.18 -4.80 -1.90
C ALA A 19 -5.73 -3.61 -1.04
N ILE A 20 -5.69 -2.40 -1.61
CA ILE A 20 -5.40 -1.17 -0.86
C ILE A 20 -6.51 -0.86 0.15
N ALA A 21 -7.78 -1.10 -0.17
CA ALA A 21 -8.88 -0.93 0.75
C ALA A 21 -8.76 -1.89 1.95
N GLU A 22 -8.48 -3.17 1.71
CA GLU A 22 -8.26 -4.17 2.77
C GLU A 22 -7.08 -3.79 3.67
N LEU A 23 -5.98 -3.29 3.08
CA LEU A 23 -4.84 -2.77 3.83
C LEU A 23 -5.23 -1.58 4.73
N LYS A 24 -6.09 -0.66 4.24
CA LYS A 24 -6.61 0.44 5.05
C LYS A 24 -7.57 -0.03 6.15
N GLU A 25 -8.35 -1.08 5.92
CA GLU A 25 -9.19 -1.65 6.99
C GLU A 25 -8.34 -2.24 8.12
N MET A 26 -7.23 -2.89 7.78
CA MET A 26 -6.28 -3.41 8.76
C MET A 26 -5.47 -2.32 9.45
N PHE A 27 -5.15 -1.24 8.73
CA PHE A 27 -4.33 -0.15 9.21
C PHE A 27 -4.94 1.20 8.81
N PRO A 28 -5.92 1.71 9.57
CA PRO A 28 -6.69 2.89 9.19
C PRO A 28 -5.86 4.16 9.06
N ASP A 29 -4.82 4.30 9.87
CA ASP A 29 -3.90 5.44 9.83
C ASP A 29 -2.76 5.28 8.81
N GLY A 30 -2.67 4.10 8.17
CA GLY A 30 -1.66 3.80 7.16
C GLY A 30 -1.96 4.43 5.82
N SER A 31 -0.91 4.74 5.04
CA SER A 31 -1.09 5.00 3.61
C SER A 31 -0.43 3.94 2.76
N PHE A 32 -1.15 3.57 1.71
CA PHE A 32 -0.81 2.49 0.82
C PHE A 32 -0.84 2.99 -0.61
N ILE A 33 0.17 2.63 -1.37
CA ILE A 33 0.27 2.91 -2.79
C ILE A 33 0.69 1.63 -3.51
N VAL A 34 0.30 1.53 -4.77
CA VAL A 34 0.76 0.47 -5.66
C VAL A 34 1.53 1.09 -6.82
N SER A 35 2.70 0.53 -7.08
CA SER A 35 3.53 0.91 -8.20
C SER A 35 2.94 0.38 -9.50
N ASN A 36 3.28 1.02 -10.61
CA ASN A 36 2.88 0.56 -11.96
C ASN A 36 3.47 -0.82 -12.33
N ARG A 37 4.43 -1.31 -11.55
CA ARG A 37 5.00 -2.66 -11.68
C ARG A 37 4.26 -3.71 -10.82
N GLY A 38 3.18 -3.33 -10.13
CA GLY A 38 2.40 -4.23 -9.26
C GLY A 38 2.94 -4.36 -7.84
N ARG A 39 4.06 -3.72 -7.50
CA ARG A 39 4.61 -3.71 -6.15
C ARG A 39 3.83 -2.77 -5.23
N TYR A 40 3.46 -3.24 -4.05
CA TYR A 40 2.78 -2.49 -3.01
C TYR A 40 3.78 -1.83 -2.07
N TRP A 41 3.46 -0.61 -1.66
CA TRP A 41 4.20 0.15 -0.68
C TRP A 41 3.25 0.67 0.38
N GLY A 42 3.61 0.48 1.65
CA GLY A 42 2.82 0.91 2.80
C GLY A 42 3.67 1.69 3.76
N PHE A 43 3.13 2.77 4.30
CA PHE A 43 3.67 3.41 5.48
C PHE A 43 2.63 3.43 6.59
N LEU A 44 3.06 3.16 7.82
CA LEU A 44 2.28 3.39 9.02
C LEU A 44 2.89 4.53 9.83
N PRO A 45 2.05 5.41 10.39
CA PRO A 45 2.53 6.40 11.32
C PRO A 45 3.12 5.71 12.55
N PRO A 46 4.04 6.39 13.24
CA PRO A 46 4.65 5.82 14.43
C PRO A 46 3.60 5.57 15.52
N PRO A 47 3.66 4.43 16.23
CA PRO A 47 2.77 4.21 17.36
C PRO A 47 3.19 5.09 18.55
N GLY A 48 2.28 5.96 18.99
CA GLY A 48 2.44 6.74 20.22
C GLY A 48 3.62 7.71 20.20
N ALA A 49 4.58 7.53 21.11
CA ALA A 49 5.72 8.42 21.30
C ALA A 49 6.98 8.02 20.49
N ASN A 50 6.93 6.91 19.76
CA ASN A 50 8.04 6.52 18.90
C ASN A 50 8.12 7.50 17.71
N PRO A 51 9.27 8.08 17.37
CA PRO A 51 9.37 8.91 16.16
C PRO A 51 9.55 8.09 14.87
N LEU A 52 9.78 6.77 14.98
CA LEU A 52 10.08 5.92 13.83
C LEU A 52 8.80 5.51 13.10
N ARG A 53 8.66 6.02 11.87
CA ARG A 53 7.68 5.52 10.92
C ARG A 53 8.01 4.09 10.53
N ILE A 54 6.98 3.31 10.25
CA ILE A 54 7.15 1.96 9.70
C ILE A 54 6.89 2.06 8.21
N ASP A 55 7.88 1.72 7.40
CA ASP A 55 7.74 1.57 5.96
C ASP A 55 8.04 0.14 5.53
N ALA A 56 7.29 -0.35 4.54
CA ALA A 56 7.47 -1.67 3.98
C ALA A 56 7.06 -1.72 2.51
N ASP A 57 7.74 -2.58 1.75
CA ASP A 57 7.41 -2.92 0.38
C ASP A 57 7.23 -4.42 0.20
N ALA A 58 6.30 -4.80 -0.67
CA ALA A 58 6.10 -6.18 -1.05
C ALA A 58 5.45 -6.29 -2.43
N ASP A 59 5.65 -7.42 -3.10
CA ASP A 59 5.05 -7.67 -4.40
C ASP A 59 3.57 -8.12 -4.30
N THR A 60 3.09 -8.44 -3.10
CA THR A 60 1.69 -8.80 -2.79
C THR A 60 1.16 -8.03 -1.57
N PRO A 61 -0.15 -7.72 -1.50
CA PRO A 61 -0.72 -7.03 -0.34
C PRO A 61 -0.68 -7.86 0.95
N GLU A 62 -0.79 -9.18 0.87
CA GLU A 62 -0.68 -10.05 2.06
C GLU A 62 0.71 -9.95 2.69
N GLU A 63 1.76 -10.09 1.89
CA GLU A 63 3.15 -9.95 2.36
C GLU A 63 3.42 -8.54 2.91
N LEU A 64 2.85 -7.48 2.29
CA LEU A 64 2.96 -6.12 2.83
C LEU A 64 2.31 -6.05 4.21
N SER A 65 1.10 -6.57 4.37
CA SER A 65 0.38 -6.57 5.64
C SER A 65 1.13 -7.34 6.73
N GLU A 66 1.76 -8.46 6.38
CA GLU A 66 2.56 -9.26 7.31
C GLU A 66 3.82 -8.51 7.76
N LYS A 67 4.55 -7.89 6.82
CA LYS A 67 5.72 -7.06 7.13
C LYS A 67 5.37 -5.90 8.05
N LEU A 68 4.25 -5.22 7.79
CA LEU A 68 3.78 -4.12 8.63
C LEU A 68 3.35 -4.60 10.03
N ARG A 69 2.66 -5.73 10.15
CA ARG A 69 2.35 -6.35 11.46
C ARG A 69 3.61 -6.76 12.22
N ALA A 70 4.57 -7.37 11.53
CA ALA A 70 5.83 -7.78 12.12
C ALA A 70 6.61 -6.57 12.63
N ALA A 71 6.67 -5.49 11.85
CA ALA A 71 7.30 -4.24 12.27
C ALA A 71 6.59 -3.60 13.47
N LEU A 72 5.26 -3.54 13.48
CA LEU A 72 4.48 -3.04 14.63
C LEU A 72 4.75 -3.83 15.91
N ARG A 73 4.92 -5.16 15.81
CA ARG A 73 5.32 -6.00 16.96
C ARG A 73 6.72 -5.71 17.46
N GLN A 74 7.64 -5.26 16.61
CA GLN A 74 9.00 -4.92 17.03
C GLN A 74 9.07 -3.56 17.74
N VAL A 75 8.10 -2.67 17.52
CA VAL A 75 8.05 -1.34 18.14
C VAL A 75 7.08 -1.20 19.32
N SER A 76 6.29 -2.25 19.64
CA SER A 76 5.52 -2.34 20.91
C SER A 76 6.39 -2.88 22.03
#